data_AF-A0A2S7PF63-F1
#
_entry.id   AF-A0A2S7PF63-F1
#
_cell.length_a   1.000
_cell.length_b   1.000
_cell.length_c   1.000
_cell.angle_alpha   90.00
_cell.angle_beta   90.00
_cell.angle_gamma   90.00
#
_symmetry.space_group_name_H-M   'P 1'
#
loop_
_entity.id
_entity.type
_entity.pdbx_description
1 polymer ?
#
loop_
_entity_poly.entity_id
_entity_poly.type
_entity_poly.pdbx_seq_one_letter_code
_entity_poly.pdbx_strand_id
1 'polypeptide(L)'
;MSVGFCKLVDRTTLLNDIMTTVEDLVSDTSQHVRAALGTQISGLAPILGKQETIDHLLPMFLQMLKDEFPDVRLHIISKLELVNQVIGIDLLSQSLLPAIVQLAEDKQWRVRLAIIEYIPLLASQLGQEFFDEKLAALCMGWLGDTVFSIRDAATKNLKKLTEVFGVGWANEAIIPKVMAMGAHPNYLYRMTTCFAITTLATVVSLDVVSNSILPMMDKLVVDDIPNIRFNVAKSYSEIISVLKRLPDEGTVYSLEKSGSSEPPSARGQQLIQERILPNLEKLQKDDDVDVRFFATTAAASISGEPMETS
;
A
#
# COMPACT_ATOMS: atom_id res chain seq x y z
N MET A 1 -10.73 1.74 31.12
CA MET A 1 -9.82 2.65 31.85
C MET A 1 -9.59 3.90 30.99
N SER A 2 -9.85 5.09 31.50
CA SER A 2 -9.60 6.33 30.74
C SER A 2 -8.14 6.72 30.89
N VAL A 3 -7.42 6.89 29.78
CA VAL A 3 -6.03 7.39 29.76
C VAL A 3 -5.91 8.74 30.48
N GLY A 4 -6.99 9.54 30.48
CA GLY A 4 -7.04 10.80 31.23
C GLY A 4 -6.99 10.62 32.75
N PHE A 5 -7.54 9.52 33.28
CA PHE A 5 -7.47 9.20 34.71
C PHE A 5 -6.04 8.86 35.13
N CYS A 6 -5.32 8.08 34.32
CA CYS A 6 -3.93 7.69 34.61
C CYS A 6 -2.97 8.88 34.74
N LYS A 7 -3.30 10.05 34.19
CA LYS A 7 -2.52 11.29 34.34
C LYS A 7 -2.70 11.97 35.70
N LEU A 8 -3.78 11.64 36.42
CA LEU A 8 -4.16 12.27 37.68
C LEU A 8 -3.72 11.47 38.91
N VAL A 9 -3.20 10.25 38.69
CA VAL A 9 -2.78 9.32 39.74
C VAL A 9 -1.26 9.40 39.91
N ASP A 10 -0.76 9.20 41.12
CA ASP A 10 0.68 9.19 41.38
C ASP A 10 1.36 7.96 40.74
N ARG A 11 2.66 8.07 40.50
CA ARG A 11 3.45 7.05 39.79
C ARG A 11 3.43 5.70 40.49
N THR A 12 3.41 5.66 41.82
CA THR A 12 3.46 4.42 42.59
C THR A 12 2.17 3.64 42.43
N THR A 13 1.03 4.32 42.59
CA THR A 13 -0.31 3.72 42.38
C THR A 13 -0.49 3.29 40.92
N LEU A 14 0.02 4.08 39.96
CA LEU A 14 -0.02 3.70 38.55
C LEU A 14 0.72 2.39 38.27
N LEU A 15 1.95 2.25 38.77
CA LEU A 15 2.78 1.07 38.50
C LEU A 15 2.35 -0.16 39.31
N ASN A 16 1.97 -0.01 40.57
CA ASN A 16 1.70 -1.17 41.43
C ASN A 16 0.26 -1.69 41.32
N ASP A 17 -0.72 -0.79 41.22
CA ASP A 17 -2.13 -1.19 41.27
C ASP A 17 -2.76 -1.22 39.87
N ILE A 18 -2.56 -0.13 39.11
CA ILE A 18 -3.18 0.02 37.80
C ILE A 18 -2.55 -0.92 36.78
N MET A 19 -1.21 -0.97 36.67
CA MET A 19 -0.54 -1.84 35.69
C MET A 19 -0.80 -3.32 35.94
N THR A 20 -0.79 -3.78 37.19
CA THR A 20 -1.18 -5.16 37.56
C THR A 20 -2.59 -5.49 37.06
N THR A 21 -3.55 -4.57 37.25
CA THR A 21 -4.91 -4.74 36.74
C THR A 21 -4.94 -4.77 35.20
N VAL A 22 -4.12 -3.96 34.52
CA VAL A 22 -4.01 -3.98 33.06
C VAL A 22 -3.47 -5.32 32.57
N GLU A 23 -2.43 -5.87 33.22
CA GLU A 23 -1.86 -7.18 32.90
C GLU A 23 -2.92 -8.29 33.02
N ASP A 24 -3.75 -8.27 34.06
CA ASP A 24 -4.87 -9.21 34.21
C ASP A 24 -5.87 -9.08 33.05
N LEU A 25 -6.21 -7.85 32.64
CA LEU A 25 -7.15 -7.59 31.55
C LEU A 25 -6.61 -8.01 30.17
N VAL A 26 -5.30 -8.01 29.97
CA VAL A 26 -4.67 -8.53 28.75
C VAL A 26 -4.90 -10.03 28.59
N SER A 27 -5.06 -10.75 29.70
CA SER A 27 -5.29 -12.19 29.71
C SER A 27 -6.75 -12.56 30.04
N ASP A 28 -7.68 -11.58 29.98
CA ASP A 28 -9.09 -11.81 30.29
C ASP A 28 -9.70 -12.86 29.37
N THR A 29 -10.54 -13.74 29.91
CA THR A 29 -11.21 -14.80 29.14
C THR A 29 -12.11 -14.26 28.02
N SER A 30 -12.66 -13.06 28.17
CA SER A 30 -13.56 -12.42 27.21
C SER A 30 -12.77 -11.65 26.15
N GLN A 31 -12.91 -12.07 24.89
CA GLN A 31 -12.36 -11.33 23.74
C GLN A 31 -12.80 -9.86 23.70
N HIS A 32 -14.01 -9.55 24.19
CA HIS A 32 -14.54 -8.18 24.17
C HIS A 32 -13.82 -7.28 25.18
N VAL A 33 -13.41 -7.83 26.32
CA VAL A 33 -12.62 -7.10 27.32
C VAL A 33 -11.23 -6.82 26.76
N ARG A 34 -10.57 -7.85 26.19
CA ARG A 34 -9.25 -7.69 25.57
C ARG A 34 -9.29 -6.71 24.39
N ALA A 35 -10.31 -6.78 23.54
CA ALA A 35 -10.50 -5.85 22.43
C ALA A 35 -10.71 -4.42 22.93
N ALA A 36 -11.58 -4.22 23.92
CA ALA A 36 -11.81 -2.91 24.52
C ALA A 36 -10.52 -2.32 25.13
N LEU A 37 -9.72 -3.14 25.83
CA LEU A 37 -8.42 -2.74 26.34
C LEU A 37 -7.47 -2.32 25.21
N GLY A 38 -7.42 -3.10 24.12
CA GLY A 38 -6.58 -2.81 22.95
C GLY A 38 -6.83 -1.43 22.34
N THR A 39 -8.05 -0.89 22.47
CA THR A 39 -8.36 0.46 21.98
C THR A 39 -7.69 1.59 22.77
N GLN A 40 -7.31 1.36 24.03
CA GLN A 40 -6.83 2.40 24.95
C GLN A 40 -5.40 2.17 25.46
N ILE A 41 -4.91 0.92 25.45
CA ILE A 41 -3.68 0.51 26.14
C ILE A 41 -2.44 1.29 25.70
N SER A 42 -2.35 1.70 24.43
CA SER A 42 -1.22 2.52 23.93
C SER A 42 -1.14 3.92 24.54
N GLY A 43 -2.26 4.46 25.02
CA GLY A 43 -2.29 5.77 25.67
C GLY A 43 -1.53 5.84 26.99
N LEU A 44 -1.16 4.68 27.56
CA LEU A 44 -0.31 4.59 28.74
C LEU A 44 1.17 4.85 28.41
N ALA A 45 1.62 4.57 27.17
CA ALA A 45 3.04 4.67 26.82
C ALA A 45 3.64 6.08 27.08
N PRO A 46 2.99 7.19 26.67
CA PRO A 46 3.52 8.53 26.96
C PRO A 46 3.48 8.91 28.44
N ILE A 47 2.61 8.28 29.25
CA ILE A 47 2.46 8.57 30.69
C ILE A 47 3.55 7.84 31.48
N LEU A 48 3.79 6.58 31.14
CA LEU A 48 4.78 5.71 31.76
C LEU A 48 6.22 6.15 31.42
N GLY A 49 6.41 6.69 30.21
CA GLY A 49 7.73 7.01 29.67
C GLY A 49 8.44 5.76 29.13
N LYS A 50 9.63 5.97 28.56
CA LYS A 50 10.33 4.96 27.75
C LYS A 50 10.60 3.65 28.50
N GLN A 51 11.24 3.71 29.67
CA GLN A 51 11.69 2.52 30.39
C GLN A 51 10.51 1.63 30.82
N GLU A 52 9.54 2.21 31.52
CA GLU A 52 8.35 1.48 31.99
C GLU A 52 7.48 0.94 30.84
N THR A 53 7.44 1.66 29.71
CA THR A 53 6.77 1.18 28.50
C THR A 53 7.46 -0.08 27.96
N ILE A 54 8.78 -0.14 27.99
CA ILE A 54 9.55 -1.30 27.55
C ILE A 54 9.35 -2.47 28.50
N ASP A 55 9.43 -2.22 29.82
CA ASP A 55 9.44 -3.28 30.82
C ASP A 55 8.05 -3.91 31.01
N HIS A 56 6.99 -3.11 30.94
CA HIS A 56 5.62 -3.56 31.24
C HIS A 56 4.71 -3.58 30.01
N LEU A 57 4.66 -2.48 29.25
CA LEU A 57 3.67 -2.33 28.18
C LEU A 57 4.01 -3.15 26.93
N LEU A 58 5.28 -3.21 26.54
CA LEU A 58 5.73 -3.90 25.34
C LEU A 58 5.44 -5.42 25.39
N PRO A 59 5.70 -6.16 26.49
CA PRO A 59 5.28 -7.55 26.62
C PRO A 59 3.78 -7.76 26.41
N MET A 60 2.95 -6.91 27.01
CA MET A 60 1.50 -6.94 26.84
C MET A 60 1.08 -6.70 25.39
N PHE A 61 1.69 -5.73 24.71
CA PHE A 61 1.46 -5.48 23.29
C PHE A 61 1.78 -6.70 22.43
N LEU A 62 2.93 -7.33 22.66
CA LEU A 62 3.36 -8.52 21.92
C LEU A 62 2.44 -9.71 22.16
N GLN A 63 1.91 -9.85 23.38
CA GLN A 63 0.89 -10.86 23.69
C GLN A 63 -0.41 -10.59 22.91
N MET A 64 -0.93 -9.37 22.96
CA MET A 64 -2.18 -9.00 22.27
C MET A 64 -2.07 -9.01 20.74
N LEU A 65 -0.88 -8.75 20.18
CA LEU A 65 -0.62 -8.93 18.74
C LEU A 65 -0.73 -10.39 18.32
N LYS A 66 -0.56 -11.34 19.25
CA LYS A 66 -0.67 -12.78 19.02
C LYS A 66 -2.01 -13.35 19.49
N ASP A 67 -2.98 -12.50 19.83
CA ASP A 67 -4.30 -12.93 20.29
C ASP A 67 -4.99 -13.78 19.23
N GLU A 68 -5.78 -14.77 19.64
CA GLU A 68 -6.53 -15.63 18.73
C GLU A 68 -7.61 -14.85 17.95
N PHE A 69 -8.16 -13.79 18.55
CA PHE A 69 -9.25 -13.01 17.99
C PHE A 69 -8.74 -11.82 17.15
N PRO A 70 -9.14 -11.72 15.86
CA PRO A 70 -8.62 -10.69 14.97
C PRO A 70 -8.87 -9.25 15.43
N ASP A 71 -10.01 -8.99 16.08
CA ASP A 71 -10.37 -7.64 16.53
C ASP A 71 -9.40 -7.11 17.58
N VAL A 72 -8.89 -7.99 18.46
CA VAL A 72 -7.83 -7.62 19.41
C VAL A 72 -6.56 -7.23 18.67
N ARG A 73 -6.10 -8.07 17.74
CA ARG A 73 -4.89 -7.80 16.92
C ARG A 73 -5.02 -6.49 16.15
N LEU A 74 -6.16 -6.26 15.50
CA LEU A 74 -6.46 -5.04 14.74
C LEU A 74 -6.38 -3.78 15.60
N HIS A 75 -6.96 -3.81 16.80
CA HIS A 75 -6.89 -2.66 17.71
C HIS A 75 -5.45 -2.34 18.09
N ILE A 76 -4.61 -3.34 18.33
CA ILE A 76 -3.20 -3.11 18.65
C ILE A 76 -2.42 -2.58 17.43
N ILE A 77 -2.62 -3.15 16.24
CA ILE A 77 -1.97 -2.67 15.00
C ILE A 77 -2.24 -1.17 14.79
N SER A 78 -3.50 -0.73 14.98
CA SER A 78 -3.91 0.67 14.81
C SER A 78 -3.20 1.66 15.75
N LYS A 79 -2.49 1.16 16.76
CA LYS A 79 -1.81 1.94 17.79
C LYS A 79 -0.29 1.74 17.85
N LEU A 80 0.29 0.93 16.94
CA LEU A 80 1.72 0.66 16.91
C LEU A 80 2.57 1.92 16.76
N GLU A 81 2.09 2.91 15.99
CA GLU A 81 2.78 4.19 15.83
C GLU A 81 3.01 4.91 17.17
N LEU A 82 2.00 4.97 18.04
CA LEU A 82 2.11 5.67 19.32
C LEU A 82 3.13 5.02 20.25
N VAL A 83 3.17 3.68 20.29
CA VAL A 83 4.16 2.95 21.07
C VAL A 83 5.56 3.14 20.49
N ASN A 84 5.68 3.10 19.16
CA ASN A 84 6.95 3.29 18.47
C ASN A 84 7.57 4.68 18.74
N GLN A 85 6.74 5.73 18.82
CA GLN A 85 7.21 7.08 19.19
C GLN A 85 7.84 7.15 20.60
N VAL A 86 7.50 6.23 21.51
CA VAL A 86 8.00 6.22 22.88
C VAL A 86 9.25 5.34 23.03
N ILE A 87 9.23 4.12 22.45
CA ILE A 87 10.33 3.16 22.61
C ILE A 87 11.49 3.39 21.63
N GLY A 88 11.19 3.97 20.46
CA GLY A 88 12.15 4.21 19.39
C GLY A 88 12.38 3.03 18.45
N ILE A 89 13.10 3.31 17.36
CA ILE A 89 13.25 2.44 16.19
C ILE A 89 14.03 1.14 16.46
N ASP A 90 14.98 1.16 17.39
CA ASP A 90 15.83 0.01 17.71
C ASP A 90 15.01 -1.14 18.29
N LEU A 91 14.13 -0.83 19.24
CA LEU A 91 13.24 -1.80 19.88
C LEU A 91 12.08 -2.22 18.98
N LEU A 92 11.60 -1.34 18.10
CA LEU A 92 10.66 -1.70 17.04
C LEU A 92 11.24 -2.84 16.18
N SER A 93 12.48 -2.68 15.74
CA SER A 93 13.17 -3.63 14.86
C SER A 93 13.42 -4.98 15.53
N GLN A 94 13.79 -4.98 16.81
CA GLN A 94 14.14 -6.20 17.54
C GLN A 94 12.92 -6.97 18.05
N SER A 95 11.91 -6.26 18.57
CA SER A 95 10.81 -6.87 19.31
C SER A 95 9.49 -6.94 18.54
N LEU A 96 9.14 -5.87 17.81
CA LEU A 96 7.84 -5.77 17.13
C LEU A 96 7.88 -6.32 15.70
N LEU A 97 9.00 -6.20 14.99
CA LEU A 97 9.12 -6.68 13.62
C LEU A 97 8.77 -8.17 13.45
N PRO A 98 9.22 -9.11 14.31
CA PRO A 98 8.83 -10.51 14.17
C PRO A 98 7.31 -10.71 14.24
N ALA A 99 6.63 -9.96 15.10
CA ALA A 99 5.17 -9.99 15.19
C ALA A 99 4.52 -9.38 13.94
N ILE A 100 5.04 -8.28 13.41
CA ILE A 100 4.55 -7.63 12.19
C ILE A 100 4.67 -8.58 10.98
N VAL A 101 5.80 -9.27 10.84
CA VAL A 101 6.00 -10.27 9.77
C VAL A 101 5.01 -11.43 9.92
N GLN A 102 4.74 -11.89 11.14
CA GLN A 102 3.73 -12.92 11.37
C GLN A 102 2.31 -12.43 11.00
N LEU A 103 1.98 -11.17 11.30
CA LEU A 103 0.68 -10.57 11.00
C LEU A 103 0.48 -10.26 9.50
N ALA A 104 1.58 -10.07 8.76
CA ALA A 104 1.56 -9.91 7.31
C ALA A 104 0.95 -11.13 6.59
N GLU A 105 1.02 -12.30 7.21
CA GLU A 105 0.53 -13.59 6.69
C GLU A 105 -0.71 -14.09 7.46
N ASP A 106 -1.35 -13.21 8.25
CA ASP A 106 -2.49 -13.58 9.08
C ASP A 106 -3.65 -14.18 8.24
N LYS A 107 -4.31 -15.20 8.80
CA LYS A 107 -5.47 -15.85 8.15
C LYS A 107 -6.59 -14.86 7.86
N GLN A 108 -6.79 -13.88 8.75
CA GLN A 108 -7.79 -12.85 8.59
C GLN A 108 -7.26 -11.72 7.69
N TRP A 109 -7.88 -11.55 6.53
CA TRP A 109 -7.42 -10.58 5.53
C TRP A 109 -7.45 -9.14 6.06
N ARG A 110 -8.40 -8.77 6.94
CA ARG A 110 -8.41 -7.44 7.55
C ARG A 110 -7.15 -7.14 8.37
N VAL A 111 -6.57 -8.15 9.01
CA VAL A 111 -5.29 -8.02 9.74
C VAL A 111 -4.16 -7.78 8.75
N ARG A 112 -4.08 -8.57 7.68
CA ARG A 112 -3.10 -8.35 6.60
C ARG A 112 -3.23 -6.94 6.00
N LEU A 113 -4.45 -6.48 5.76
CA LEU A 113 -4.73 -5.14 5.25
C LEU A 113 -4.17 -4.06 6.19
N ALA A 114 -4.41 -4.17 7.50
CA ALA A 114 -3.91 -3.22 8.48
C ALA A 114 -2.36 -3.17 8.50
N ILE A 115 -1.69 -4.31 8.30
CA ILE A 115 -0.23 -4.35 8.16
C ILE A 115 0.22 -3.65 6.88
N ILE A 116 -0.42 -3.93 5.73
CA ILE A 116 -0.09 -3.28 4.44
C ILE A 116 -0.19 -1.75 4.53
N GLU A 117 -1.19 -1.24 5.24
CA GLU A 117 -1.37 0.20 5.46
C GLU A 117 -0.29 0.80 6.38
N TYR A 118 0.26 0.01 7.28
CA TYR A 118 1.30 0.42 8.24
C TYR A 118 2.73 0.38 7.64
N ILE A 119 2.97 -0.46 6.63
CA ILE A 119 4.30 -0.65 6.01
C ILE A 119 4.99 0.65 5.55
N PRO A 120 4.34 1.64 4.90
CA PRO A 120 5.04 2.84 4.44
C PRO A 120 5.63 3.67 5.60
N LEU A 121 4.98 3.64 6.76
CA LEU A 121 5.49 4.29 7.97
C LEU A 121 6.71 3.53 8.51
N LEU A 122 6.68 2.18 8.52
CA LEU A 122 7.84 1.37 8.89
C LEU A 122 9.02 1.61 7.93
N ALA A 123 8.75 1.64 6.63
CA ALA A 123 9.75 1.88 5.59
C ALA A 123 10.45 3.23 5.76
N SER A 124 9.70 4.30 6.07
CA SER A 124 10.28 5.63 6.29
C SER A 124 11.10 5.74 7.57
N GLN A 125 10.81 4.91 8.58
CA GLN A 125 11.51 4.93 9.87
C GLN A 125 12.73 4.01 9.90
N LEU A 126 12.67 2.85 9.24
CA LEU A 126 13.72 1.82 9.23
C LEU A 126 14.75 2.03 8.11
N GLY A 127 14.38 2.79 7.07
CA GLY A 127 15.22 3.02 5.91
C GLY A 127 15.15 1.90 4.86
N GLN A 128 15.73 2.19 3.69
CA GLN A 128 15.61 1.37 2.50
C GLN A 128 16.32 0.01 2.63
N GLU A 129 17.56 0.00 3.11
CA GLU A 129 18.36 -1.23 3.23
C GLU A 129 17.66 -2.29 4.09
N PHE A 130 17.13 -1.86 5.23
CA PHE A 130 16.36 -2.74 6.11
C PHE A 130 15.06 -3.23 5.48
N PHE A 131 14.34 -2.32 4.79
CA PHE A 131 13.12 -2.68 4.09
C PHE A 131 13.37 -3.75 3.02
N ASP A 132 14.43 -3.56 2.22
CA ASP A 132 14.80 -4.49 1.15
C ASP A 132 15.14 -5.88 1.70
N GLU A 133 15.82 -5.96 2.84
CA GLU A 133 16.19 -7.23 3.48
C GLU A 133 14.99 -7.95 4.13
N LYS A 134 14.10 -7.22 4.81
CA LYS A 134 13.09 -7.84 5.71
C LYS A 134 11.65 -7.79 5.19
N LEU A 135 11.26 -6.78 4.42
CA LEU A 135 9.86 -6.47 4.13
C LEU A 135 9.50 -6.48 2.64
N ALA A 136 10.47 -6.28 1.75
CA ALA A 136 10.21 -6.21 0.31
C ALA A 136 9.57 -7.49 -0.25
N ALA A 137 9.97 -8.66 0.23
CA ALA A 137 9.39 -9.93 -0.20
C ALA A 137 7.90 -10.04 0.15
N LEU A 138 7.50 -9.60 1.34
CA LEU A 138 6.10 -9.58 1.78
C LEU A 138 5.26 -8.67 0.89
N CYS A 139 5.78 -7.48 0.57
CA CYS A 139 5.11 -6.52 -0.30
C CYS A 139 4.81 -7.08 -1.69
N MET A 140 5.75 -7.86 -2.23
CA MET A 140 5.56 -8.55 -3.50
C MET A 140 4.59 -9.72 -3.39
N GLY A 141 4.60 -10.45 -2.27
CA GLY A 141 3.68 -11.55 -2.00
C GLY A 141 2.21 -11.11 -2.01
N TRP A 142 1.90 -9.95 -1.44
CA TRP A 142 0.51 -9.44 -1.38
C TRP A 142 -0.10 -9.09 -2.74
N LEU A 143 0.71 -8.86 -3.78
CA LEU A 143 0.21 -8.66 -5.16
C LEU A 143 -0.45 -9.93 -5.72
N GLY A 144 -0.07 -11.09 -5.19
CA GLY A 144 -0.65 -12.39 -5.51
C GLY A 144 -1.70 -12.89 -4.52
N ASP A 145 -2.15 -12.06 -3.57
CA ASP A 145 -3.10 -12.49 -2.53
C ASP A 145 -4.45 -12.93 -3.14
N THR A 146 -5.09 -13.91 -2.51
CA THR A 146 -6.38 -14.45 -2.95
C THR A 146 -7.51 -13.44 -2.81
N VAL A 147 -7.37 -12.45 -1.92
CA VAL A 147 -8.36 -11.40 -1.66
C VAL A 147 -8.03 -10.17 -2.49
N PHE A 148 -8.97 -9.73 -3.35
CA PHE A 148 -8.81 -8.55 -4.19
C PHE A 148 -8.43 -7.29 -3.40
N SER A 149 -9.08 -7.02 -2.27
CA SER A 149 -8.80 -5.84 -1.44
C SER A 149 -7.36 -5.81 -0.92
N ILE A 150 -6.73 -6.98 -0.72
CA ILE A 150 -5.31 -7.05 -0.36
C ILE A 150 -4.42 -6.68 -1.53
N ARG A 151 -4.73 -7.22 -2.73
CA ARG A 151 -3.99 -6.87 -3.94
C ARG A 151 -4.09 -5.38 -4.26
N ASP A 152 -5.26 -4.78 -4.17
CA ASP A 152 -5.48 -3.34 -4.36
C ASP A 152 -4.77 -2.49 -3.28
N ALA A 153 -4.77 -2.93 -2.02
CA ALA A 153 -3.98 -2.26 -0.98
C ALA A 153 -2.47 -2.38 -1.25
N ALA A 154 -2.01 -3.53 -1.76
CA ALA A 154 -0.62 -3.75 -2.11
C ALA A 154 -0.16 -2.83 -3.26
N THR A 155 -0.96 -2.63 -4.31
CA THR A 155 -0.61 -1.70 -5.39
C THR A 155 -0.47 -0.26 -4.89
N LYS A 156 -1.39 0.18 -4.01
CA LYS A 156 -1.32 1.49 -3.34
C LYS A 156 -0.12 1.59 -2.40
N ASN A 157 0.24 0.50 -1.74
CA ASN A 157 1.43 0.42 -0.90
C ASN A 157 2.72 0.60 -1.74
N LEU A 158 2.84 -0.04 -2.90
CA LEU A 158 3.97 0.16 -3.82
C LEU A 158 4.13 1.61 -4.26
N LYS A 159 3.01 2.30 -4.50
CA LYS A 159 3.04 3.74 -4.80
C LYS A 159 3.64 4.53 -3.64
N LYS A 160 3.13 4.35 -2.42
CA LYS A 160 3.65 5.03 -1.23
C LYS A 160 5.12 4.71 -0.96
N LEU A 161 5.55 3.47 -1.19
CA LEU A 161 6.96 3.10 -1.05
C LEU A 161 7.83 3.79 -2.10
N THR A 162 7.35 3.91 -3.35
CA THR A 162 8.02 4.70 -4.39
C THR A 162 8.10 6.19 -4.02
N GLU A 163 7.09 6.74 -3.35
CA GLU A 163 7.13 8.13 -2.84
C GLU A 163 8.17 8.31 -1.72
N VAL A 164 8.43 7.27 -0.92
CA VAL A 164 9.39 7.27 0.20
C VAL A 164 10.82 7.05 -0.29
N PHE A 165 11.07 6.02 -1.10
CA PHE A 165 12.41 5.62 -1.55
C PHE A 165 12.81 6.20 -2.92
N GLY A 166 11.85 6.76 -3.64
CA GLY A 166 12.05 7.38 -4.94
C GLY A 166 11.95 6.44 -6.14
N VAL A 167 11.88 7.05 -7.33
CA VAL A 167 11.71 6.34 -8.60
C VAL A 167 12.89 5.44 -8.97
N GLY A 168 14.12 5.82 -8.57
CA GLY A 168 15.33 5.01 -8.82
C GLY A 168 15.22 3.64 -8.16
N TRP A 169 14.86 3.62 -6.88
CA TRP A 169 14.59 2.38 -6.15
C TRP A 169 13.44 1.57 -6.77
N ALA A 170 12.33 2.24 -7.14
CA ALA A 170 11.21 1.54 -7.77
C ALA A 170 11.61 0.84 -9.08
N ASN A 171 12.49 1.45 -9.89
CA ASN A 171 12.99 0.86 -11.13
C ASN A 171 13.82 -0.40 -10.93
N GLU A 172 14.53 -0.49 -9.81
CA GLU A 172 15.37 -1.64 -9.49
C GLU A 172 14.57 -2.74 -8.78
N ALA A 173 13.75 -2.36 -7.79
CA ALA A 173 13.14 -3.30 -6.86
C ALA A 173 11.70 -3.70 -7.22
N ILE A 174 10.90 -2.77 -7.76
CA ILE A 174 9.45 -2.97 -7.98
C ILE A 174 9.15 -3.29 -9.45
N ILE A 175 9.58 -2.42 -10.36
CA ILE A 175 9.15 -2.46 -11.77
C ILE A 175 9.42 -3.83 -12.41
N PRO A 176 10.61 -4.44 -12.30
CA PRO A 176 10.87 -5.75 -12.91
C PRO A 176 9.92 -6.84 -12.40
N LYS A 177 9.58 -6.81 -11.10
CA LYS A 177 8.67 -7.79 -10.48
C LYS A 177 7.24 -7.61 -10.96
N VAL A 178 6.76 -6.36 -11.05
CA VAL A 178 5.44 -6.05 -11.60
C VAL A 178 5.33 -6.48 -13.06
N MET A 179 6.36 -6.23 -13.87
CA MET A 179 6.37 -6.67 -15.27
C MET A 179 6.38 -8.20 -15.39
N ALA A 180 7.10 -8.91 -14.52
CA ALA A 180 7.11 -10.37 -14.52
C ALA A 180 5.71 -10.97 -14.24
N MET A 181 4.92 -10.36 -13.34
CA MET A 181 3.55 -10.79 -13.07
C MET A 181 2.63 -10.64 -14.30
N GLY A 182 2.87 -9.65 -15.15
CA GLY A 182 2.11 -9.44 -16.39
C GLY A 182 2.27 -10.57 -17.41
N ALA A 183 3.36 -11.32 -17.33
CA ALA A 183 3.62 -12.49 -18.17
C ALA A 183 3.20 -13.82 -17.52
N HIS A 184 2.63 -13.79 -16.31
CA HIS A 184 2.34 -14.99 -15.53
C HIS A 184 1.14 -15.78 -16.11
N PRO A 185 1.16 -17.13 -16.14
CA PRO A 185 0.09 -17.94 -16.71
C PRO A 185 -1.25 -17.78 -15.97
N ASN A 186 -1.22 -17.57 -14.66
CA ASN A 186 -2.42 -17.27 -13.87
C ASN A 186 -2.87 -15.81 -14.12
N TYR A 187 -4.09 -15.66 -14.65
CA TYR A 187 -4.70 -14.39 -15.02
C TYR A 187 -4.82 -13.39 -13.86
N LEU A 188 -4.92 -13.86 -12.61
CA LEU A 188 -5.02 -12.99 -11.44
C LEU A 188 -3.81 -12.06 -11.33
N TYR A 189 -2.61 -12.57 -11.62
CA TYR A 189 -1.37 -11.78 -11.60
C TYR A 189 -1.32 -10.77 -12.74
N ARG A 190 -1.76 -11.16 -13.94
CA ARG A 190 -1.85 -10.26 -15.10
C ARG A 190 -2.84 -9.13 -14.85
N MET A 191 -3.97 -9.44 -14.24
CA MET A 191 -4.96 -8.45 -13.82
C MET A 191 -4.40 -7.54 -12.71
N THR A 192 -3.72 -8.07 -11.70
CA THR A 192 -3.03 -7.23 -10.68
C THR A 192 -2.01 -6.30 -11.35
N THR A 193 -1.34 -6.76 -12.40
CA THR A 193 -0.34 -5.97 -13.12
C THR A 193 -0.95 -4.73 -13.75
N CYS A 194 -2.16 -4.81 -14.32
CA CYS A 194 -2.90 -3.63 -14.79
C CYS A 194 -3.11 -2.61 -13.66
N PHE A 195 -3.60 -3.05 -12.50
CA PHE A 195 -3.83 -2.16 -11.35
C PHE A 195 -2.53 -1.56 -10.78
N ALA A 196 -1.46 -2.37 -10.69
CA ALA A 196 -0.16 -1.95 -10.20
C ALA A 196 0.43 -0.88 -11.12
N ILE A 197 0.41 -1.11 -12.44
CA ILE A 197 0.90 -0.18 -13.44
C ILE A 197 0.11 1.13 -13.42
N THR A 198 -1.22 1.07 -13.39
CA THR A 198 -2.08 2.26 -13.30
C THR A 198 -1.73 3.11 -12.07
N THR A 199 -1.54 2.46 -10.92
CA THR A 199 -1.23 3.16 -9.67
C THR A 199 0.18 3.77 -9.72
N LEU A 200 1.17 2.98 -10.18
CA LEU A 200 2.57 3.38 -10.25
C LEU A 200 2.85 4.47 -11.29
N ALA A 201 2.06 4.56 -12.37
CA ALA A 201 2.24 5.58 -13.42
C ALA A 201 2.34 7.00 -12.85
N THR A 202 1.66 7.30 -11.74
CA THR A 202 1.68 8.63 -11.08
C THR A 202 3.00 8.97 -10.36
N VAL A 203 3.83 7.97 -10.07
CA VAL A 203 5.04 8.11 -9.24
C VAL A 203 6.32 7.61 -9.94
N VAL A 204 6.25 7.34 -11.25
CA VAL A 204 7.39 6.93 -12.06
C VAL A 204 7.66 7.93 -13.18
N SER A 205 8.87 7.89 -13.74
CA SER A 205 9.29 8.81 -14.79
C SER A 205 8.76 8.41 -16.15
N LEU A 206 8.84 9.34 -17.10
CA LEU A 206 8.44 9.13 -18.49
C LEU A 206 9.16 7.93 -19.12
N ASP A 207 10.43 7.71 -18.79
CA ASP A 207 11.20 6.57 -19.29
C ASP A 207 10.66 5.24 -18.80
N VAL A 208 10.21 5.15 -17.55
CA VAL A 208 9.60 3.94 -17.00
C VAL A 208 8.28 3.66 -17.70
N VAL A 209 7.48 4.71 -17.91
CA VAL A 209 6.23 4.61 -18.66
C VAL A 209 6.50 4.09 -20.08
N SER A 210 7.47 4.69 -20.77
CA SER A 210 7.82 4.40 -22.16
C SER A 210 8.47 3.02 -22.36
N ASN A 211 9.40 2.64 -21.50
CA ASN A 211 10.27 1.48 -21.69
C ASN A 211 9.80 0.23 -20.96
N SER A 212 8.94 0.34 -19.95
CA SER A 212 8.46 -0.81 -19.16
C SER A 212 6.94 -0.95 -19.21
N ILE A 213 6.21 0.11 -18.84
CA ILE A 213 4.74 0.06 -18.70
C ILE A 213 4.05 -0.12 -20.06
N LEU A 214 4.35 0.73 -21.06
CA LEU A 214 3.70 0.63 -22.37
C LEU A 214 3.98 -0.70 -23.06
N PRO A 215 5.23 -1.22 -23.10
CA PRO A 215 5.49 -2.55 -23.64
C PRO A 215 4.74 -3.68 -22.93
N MET A 216 4.48 -3.56 -21.62
CA MET A 216 3.65 -4.53 -20.90
C MET A 216 2.18 -4.40 -21.28
N MET A 217 1.67 -3.17 -21.39
CA MET A 217 0.30 -2.94 -21.87
C MET A 217 0.10 -3.48 -23.29
N ASP A 218 1.10 -3.34 -24.18
CA ASP A 218 1.07 -3.90 -25.53
C ASP A 218 0.97 -5.44 -25.53
N LYS A 219 1.50 -6.11 -24.51
CA LYS A 219 1.33 -7.57 -24.34
C LYS A 219 -0.06 -7.92 -23.84
N LEU A 220 -0.58 -7.16 -22.88
CA LEU A 220 -1.87 -7.43 -22.25
C LEU A 220 -3.07 -7.02 -23.11
N VAL A 221 -2.89 -6.12 -24.08
CA VAL A 221 -3.96 -5.67 -25.00
C VAL A 221 -4.52 -6.82 -25.84
N VAL A 222 -3.73 -7.88 -26.07
CA VAL A 222 -4.11 -9.08 -26.82
C VAL A 222 -4.37 -10.29 -25.94
N ASP A 223 -4.53 -10.10 -24.63
CA ASP A 223 -4.80 -11.21 -23.71
C ASP A 223 -6.08 -11.96 -24.11
N ASP A 224 -6.06 -13.29 -24.02
CA ASP A 224 -7.21 -14.12 -24.37
C ASP A 224 -8.43 -13.80 -23.49
N ILE A 225 -8.22 -13.26 -22.28
CA ILE A 225 -9.28 -12.98 -21.32
C ILE A 225 -9.81 -11.55 -21.50
N PRO A 226 -11.10 -11.35 -21.85
CA PRO A 226 -11.67 -10.01 -22.03
C PRO A 226 -11.54 -9.11 -20.81
N ASN A 227 -11.61 -9.69 -19.61
CA ASN A 227 -11.44 -8.97 -18.35
C ASN A 227 -10.07 -8.28 -18.23
N ILE A 228 -9.01 -8.89 -18.76
CA ILE A 228 -7.69 -8.26 -18.81
C ILE A 228 -7.71 -7.14 -19.85
N ARG A 229 -8.23 -7.40 -21.05
CA ARG A 229 -8.28 -6.41 -22.13
C ARG A 229 -9.07 -5.14 -21.78
N PHE A 230 -10.21 -5.24 -21.10
CA PHE A 230 -10.93 -4.03 -20.68
C PHE A 230 -10.21 -3.31 -19.54
N ASN A 231 -9.50 -4.03 -18.66
CA ASN A 231 -8.68 -3.38 -17.63
C ASN A 231 -7.47 -2.68 -18.26
N VAL A 232 -6.93 -3.18 -19.38
CA VAL A 232 -5.92 -2.44 -20.18
C VAL A 232 -6.52 -1.13 -20.71
N ALA A 233 -7.74 -1.13 -21.23
CA ALA A 233 -8.41 0.10 -21.66
C ALA A 233 -8.58 1.12 -20.50
N LYS A 234 -9.00 0.66 -19.32
CA LYS A 234 -9.06 1.49 -18.11
C LYS A 234 -7.68 2.02 -17.72
N SER A 235 -6.67 1.17 -17.73
CA SER A 235 -5.29 1.55 -17.44
C SER A 235 -4.79 2.62 -18.41
N TYR A 236 -5.10 2.51 -19.71
CA TYR A 236 -4.74 3.54 -20.69
C TYR A 236 -5.39 4.88 -20.40
N SER A 237 -6.66 4.93 -19.99
CA SER A 237 -7.33 6.20 -19.63
C SER A 237 -6.57 6.94 -18.52
N GLU A 238 -6.13 6.21 -17.50
CA GLU A 238 -5.34 6.77 -16.40
C GLU A 238 -3.91 7.15 -16.86
N ILE A 239 -3.26 6.31 -17.66
CA ILE A 239 -1.92 6.60 -18.20
C ILE A 239 -1.94 7.83 -19.12
N ILE A 240 -2.98 8.02 -19.93
CA ILE A 240 -3.19 9.23 -20.73
C ILE A 240 -3.25 10.45 -19.82
N SER A 241 -4.03 10.38 -18.74
CA SER A 241 -4.17 11.46 -17.75
C SER A 241 -2.86 11.78 -17.02
N VAL A 242 -1.99 10.78 -16.85
CA VAL A 242 -0.62 10.95 -16.34
C VAL A 242 0.29 11.58 -17.40
N LEU A 243 0.35 11.03 -18.61
CA LEU A 243 1.22 11.52 -19.69
C LEU A 243 0.91 12.95 -20.11
N LYS A 244 -0.36 13.39 -19.99
CA LYS A 244 -0.77 14.79 -20.19
C LYS A 244 -0.19 15.76 -19.15
N ARG A 245 0.37 15.26 -18.05
CA ARG A 245 0.94 16.04 -16.93
C ARG A 245 2.41 15.73 -16.65
N LEU A 246 2.94 14.63 -17.18
CA LEU A 246 4.27 14.14 -16.85
C LEU A 246 5.35 15.03 -17.52
N PRO A 247 6.35 15.53 -16.77
CA PRO A 247 7.45 16.33 -17.31
C PRO A 247 8.49 15.43 -18.00
N ASP A 248 9.48 16.04 -18.67
CA ASP A 248 10.62 15.31 -19.24
C ASP A 248 11.52 14.71 -18.14
N GLU A 249 11.70 15.43 -17.03
CA GLU A 249 12.49 14.99 -15.88
C GLU A 249 11.64 14.94 -14.60
N GLY A 250 11.75 13.85 -13.84
CA GLY A 250 10.98 13.64 -12.61
C GLY A 250 9.68 12.87 -12.82
N THR A 251 8.68 13.15 -11.99
CA THR A 251 7.40 12.42 -11.89
C THR A 251 6.24 13.38 -11.64
N VAL A 252 4.99 12.95 -11.85
CA VAL A 252 3.81 13.76 -11.47
C VAL A 252 3.83 14.05 -9.96
N TYR A 253 4.16 13.07 -9.13
CA TYR A 253 4.26 13.24 -7.68
C TYR A 253 5.30 14.30 -7.28
N SER A 254 6.48 14.32 -7.90
CA SER A 254 7.50 15.32 -7.56
C SER A 254 7.08 16.74 -7.96
N LEU A 255 6.37 16.90 -9.09
CA LEU A 255 5.79 18.20 -9.48
C LEU A 255 4.73 18.69 -8.49
N GLU A 256 3.80 17.80 -8.11
CA GLU A 256 2.74 18.13 -7.15
C GLU A 256 3.34 18.49 -5.78
N LYS A 257 4.40 17.79 -5.36
CA LYS A 257 5.09 18.04 -4.09
C LYS A 257 5.88 19.36 -4.08
N SER A 258 6.52 19.73 -5.20
CA SER A 258 7.29 20.99 -5.29
C SER A 258 6.42 22.21 -5.60
N GLY A 259 5.18 22.02 -6.07
CA GLY A 259 4.34 23.08 -6.60
C GLY A 259 4.85 23.66 -7.92
N SER A 260 5.72 22.92 -8.62
CA SER A 260 6.29 23.35 -9.91
C SER A 260 5.26 23.23 -11.03
N SER A 261 5.20 24.25 -11.89
CA SER A 261 4.34 24.26 -13.08
C SER A 261 5.15 23.99 -14.35
N GLU A 262 5.91 22.91 -14.36
CA GLU A 262 6.63 22.50 -15.57
C GLU A 262 5.64 22.09 -16.68
N PRO A 263 5.92 22.44 -17.93
CA PRO A 263 5.08 22.02 -19.04
C PRO A 263 5.13 20.49 -19.21
N PRO A 264 4.03 19.85 -19.63
CA PRO A 264 4.02 18.44 -19.96
C PRO A 264 5.00 18.10 -21.09
N SER A 265 5.61 16.92 -21.02
CA SER A 265 6.54 16.43 -22.04
C SER A 265 5.87 16.29 -23.42
N ALA A 266 6.51 16.84 -24.45
CA ALA A 266 6.11 16.62 -25.85
C ALA A 266 6.23 15.13 -26.23
N ARG A 267 7.24 14.42 -25.71
CA ARG A 267 7.39 12.97 -25.88
C ARG A 267 6.24 12.22 -25.22
N GLY A 268 5.74 12.69 -24.07
CA GLY A 268 4.53 12.15 -23.44
C GLY A 268 3.31 12.21 -24.37
N GLN A 269 3.11 13.33 -25.07
CA GLN A 269 2.03 13.48 -26.05
C GLN A 269 2.22 12.56 -27.27
N GLN A 270 3.45 12.42 -27.77
CA GLN A 270 3.76 11.48 -28.86
C GLN A 270 3.45 10.03 -28.47
N LEU A 271 3.80 9.61 -27.25
CA LEU A 271 3.49 8.25 -26.77
C LEU A 271 1.98 7.97 -26.73
N ILE A 272 1.16 8.98 -26.41
CA ILE A 272 -0.31 8.83 -26.47
C ILE A 272 -0.75 8.50 -27.91
N GLN A 273 -0.26 9.25 -28.89
CA GLN A 273 -0.67 9.12 -30.28
C GLN A 273 -0.10 7.86 -30.95
N GLU A 274 1.17 7.54 -30.68
CA GLU A 274 1.90 6.49 -31.40
C GLU A 274 1.78 5.10 -30.75
N ARG A 275 1.53 5.04 -29.44
CA ARG A 275 1.52 3.77 -28.68
C ARG A 275 0.16 3.45 -28.08
N ILE A 276 -0.54 4.43 -27.50
CA ILE A 276 -1.79 4.18 -26.78
C ILE A 276 -3.00 4.17 -27.74
N LEU A 277 -3.13 5.20 -28.58
CA LEU A 277 -4.28 5.35 -29.48
C LEU A 277 -4.48 4.13 -30.41
N PRO A 278 -3.45 3.58 -31.08
CA PRO A 278 -3.65 2.42 -31.96
C PRO A 278 -4.15 1.18 -31.21
N ASN A 279 -3.72 1.00 -29.96
CA ASN A 279 -4.18 -0.09 -29.11
C ASN A 279 -5.62 0.11 -28.64
N LEU A 280 -6.02 1.34 -28.33
CA LEU A 280 -7.42 1.66 -28.03
C LEU A 280 -8.32 1.45 -29.25
N GLU A 281 -7.91 1.87 -30.45
CA GLU A 281 -8.64 1.63 -31.70
C GLU A 281 -8.81 0.13 -32.00
N LYS A 282 -7.80 -0.68 -31.66
CA LYS A 282 -7.89 -2.13 -31.73
C LYS A 282 -8.94 -2.67 -30.75
N LEU A 283 -8.92 -2.23 -29.49
CA LEU A 283 -9.88 -2.66 -28.46
C LEU A 283 -11.32 -2.16 -28.73
N GLN A 284 -11.50 -1.04 -29.42
CA GLN A 284 -12.83 -0.58 -29.88
C GLN A 284 -13.49 -1.55 -30.87
N LYS A 285 -12.71 -2.41 -31.53
CA LYS A 285 -13.16 -3.44 -32.46
C LYS A 285 -13.18 -4.83 -31.83
N ASP A 286 -13.01 -4.94 -30.52
CA ASP A 286 -13.02 -6.20 -29.78
C ASP A 286 -14.41 -6.86 -29.81
N ASP A 287 -14.47 -8.18 -29.69
CA ASP A 287 -15.73 -8.94 -29.67
C ASP A 287 -16.51 -8.73 -28.36
N ASP A 288 -15.81 -8.40 -27.27
CA ASP A 288 -16.42 -8.18 -25.96
C ASP A 288 -16.96 -6.75 -25.78
N VAL A 289 -18.18 -6.63 -25.24
CA VAL A 289 -18.90 -5.36 -25.09
C VAL A 289 -18.20 -4.42 -24.10
N ASP A 290 -17.72 -4.96 -22.97
CA ASP A 290 -17.06 -4.16 -21.94
C ASP A 290 -15.71 -3.63 -22.45
N VAL A 291 -14.97 -4.46 -23.19
CA VAL A 291 -13.72 -4.05 -23.83
C VAL A 291 -13.96 -2.86 -24.77
N ARG A 292 -14.95 -2.95 -25.66
CA ARG A 292 -15.30 -1.85 -26.57
C ARG A 292 -15.73 -0.59 -25.83
N PHE A 293 -16.57 -0.73 -24.79
CA PHE A 293 -17.05 0.38 -23.99
C PHE A 293 -15.90 1.15 -23.35
N PHE A 294 -15.05 0.47 -22.57
CA PHE A 294 -13.94 1.13 -21.87
C PHE A 294 -12.87 1.66 -22.83
N ALA A 295 -12.63 0.99 -23.97
CA ALA A 295 -11.71 1.50 -24.99
C ALA A 295 -12.22 2.79 -25.62
N THR A 296 -13.53 2.88 -25.88
CA THR A 296 -14.14 4.08 -26.44
C THR A 296 -14.10 5.26 -25.46
N THR A 297 -14.42 5.01 -24.19
CA THR A 297 -14.30 6.03 -23.14
C THR A 297 -12.85 6.51 -22.98
N ALA A 298 -11.88 5.59 -22.99
CA ALA A 298 -10.47 5.94 -22.89
C ALA A 298 -9.99 6.75 -24.11
N ALA A 299 -10.41 6.40 -25.33
CA ALA A 299 -10.05 7.14 -26.54
C ALA A 299 -10.63 8.56 -26.55
N ALA A 300 -11.87 8.74 -26.11
CA ALA A 300 -12.50 10.07 -25.98
C ALA A 300 -11.73 11.00 -25.00
N SER A 301 -11.09 10.42 -23.98
CA SER A 301 -10.24 11.19 -23.04
C SER A 301 -9.01 11.83 -23.71
N ILE A 302 -8.60 11.36 -24.90
CA ILE A 302 -7.48 11.92 -25.67
C ILE A 302 -7.90 13.26 -26.29
N SER A 303 -9.04 13.29 -27.00
CA SER A 303 -9.56 14.45 -27.73
C SER A 303 -10.17 15.54 -26.84
N GLY A 304 -10.57 15.21 -25.60
CA GLY A 304 -11.16 16.17 -24.66
C GLY A 304 -12.65 16.43 -24.90
N GLU A 305 -13.32 15.62 -25.72
CA GLU A 305 -14.76 15.70 -25.94
C GLU A 305 -15.52 14.85 -24.90
N PRO A 306 -16.52 15.40 -24.19
CA PRO A 306 -17.41 14.61 -23.36
C PRO A 306 -18.27 13.70 -24.25
N MET A 307 -18.39 12.43 -23.87
CA MET A 307 -19.13 11.43 -24.65
C MET A 307 -20.64 11.65 -24.50
N GLU A 308 -21.33 11.96 -25.61
CA GLU A 308 -22.79 11.85 -25.65
C GLU A 308 -23.19 10.38 -25.59
N THR A 309 -23.84 9.99 -24.50
CA THR A 309 -24.47 8.68 -24.37
C THR A 309 -25.73 8.65 -25.25
N SER A 310 -25.68 7.95 -26.37
CA SER A 310 -26.86 7.55 -27.15
C SER A 310 -27.10 6.06 -27.03
#